data_AF-A0A7W6GUT6-F1
#
_entry.id   AF-A0A7W6GUT6-F1
#
_cell.length_a   1.000
_cell.length_b   1.000
_cell.length_c   1.000
_cell.angle_alpha   90.00
_cell.angle_beta   90.00
_cell.angle_gamma   90.00
#
_symmetry.space_group_name_H-M   'P 1'
#
loop_
_entity.id
_entity.type
_entity.pdbx_description
1 polymer ?
#
loop_
_entity_poly.entity_id
_entity_poly.type
_entity_poly.pdbx_seq_one_letter_code
_entity_poly.pdbx_strand_id
1 'polypeptide(L)'
;MNDTHYMIPEVVDIASAPKIAKDLARYIRTSPAPSLDAGRLREGGLPLVQILLAARWSAETEGKCLRLIAPEDGQLMRLLKAFGLEAAHCADEITYEPDQAPSSSESPDEKPGSATLKRN
;
A
#
# COMPACT_ATOMS: atom_id res chain seq x y z
N MET A 1 -10.05 20.25 9.61
CA MET A 1 -10.78 18.97 9.58
C MET A 1 -9.72 17.89 9.64
N ASN A 2 -9.80 16.93 10.56
CA ASN A 2 -8.80 15.86 10.64
C ASN A 2 -9.05 14.91 9.46
N ASP A 3 -8.25 15.00 8.40
CA ASP A 3 -8.18 14.00 7.35
C ASP A 3 -7.73 12.67 7.97
N THR A 4 -8.71 11.83 8.31
CA THR A 4 -8.46 10.53 8.93
C THR A 4 -8.50 9.50 7.83
N HIS A 5 -7.32 9.06 7.38
CA HIS A 5 -7.17 8.03 6.35
C HIS A 5 -7.22 6.64 6.99
N TYR A 6 -7.79 5.66 6.29
CA TYR A 6 -7.66 4.26 6.65
C TYR A 6 -6.32 3.74 6.13
N MET A 7 -5.41 3.40 7.04
CA MET A 7 -4.11 2.80 6.68
C MET A 7 -4.31 1.36 6.25
N ILE A 8 -3.99 1.05 4.99
CA ILE A 8 -3.93 -0.33 4.52
C ILE A 8 -2.75 -1.01 5.22
N PRO A 9 -2.92 -2.22 5.80
CA PRO A 9 -1.82 -2.94 6.42
C PRO A 9 -0.65 -3.18 5.46
N GLU A 10 0.57 -3.25 5.99
CA GLU A 10 1.77 -3.50 5.17
C GLU A 10 1.70 -4.82 4.40
N VAL A 11 1.02 -5.82 4.98
CA VAL A 11 0.82 -7.15 4.41
C VAL A 11 -0.67 -7.47 4.40
N VAL A 12 -1.20 -7.83 3.23
CA VAL A 12 -2.59 -8.27 3.05
C VAL A 12 -2.60 -9.66 2.41
N ASP A 13 -2.82 -10.66 3.25
CA ASP A 13 -2.90 -12.06 2.88
C ASP A 13 -4.36 -12.58 2.92
N ILE A 14 -4.54 -13.85 2.55
CA ILE A 14 -5.87 -14.50 2.54
C ILE A 14 -6.46 -14.57 3.96
N ALA A 15 -5.64 -14.73 4.99
CA ALA A 15 -6.10 -14.90 6.37
C ALA A 15 -6.62 -13.59 6.98
N SER A 16 -5.98 -12.47 6.68
CA SER A 16 -6.32 -11.13 7.18
C SER A 16 -7.41 -10.44 6.35
N ALA A 17 -7.56 -10.82 5.07
CA ALA A 17 -8.49 -10.20 4.14
C ALA A 17 -9.94 -10.03 4.67
N PRO A 18 -10.58 -11.05 5.29
CA PRO A 18 -11.96 -10.89 5.80
C PRO A 18 -12.09 -9.82 6.88
N LYS A 19 -11.07 -9.71 7.76
CA LYS A 19 -11.06 -8.70 8.81
C LYS A 19 -10.89 -7.31 8.21
N ILE A 20 -9.94 -7.15 7.29
CA ILE A 20 -9.67 -5.89 6.59
C ILE A 20 -10.93 -5.42 5.83
N ALA A 21 -11.59 -6.32 5.10
CA ALA A 21 -12.83 -6.00 4.38
C ALA A 21 -13.92 -5.46 5.31
N LYS A 22 -14.10 -6.08 6.48
CA LYS A 22 -15.09 -5.68 7.48
C LYS A 22 -14.76 -4.31 8.10
N ASP A 23 -13.50 -4.09 8.45
CA ASP A 23 -13.04 -2.85 9.06
C ASP A 23 -13.14 -1.69 8.05
N LEU A 24 -12.78 -1.95 6.79
CA LEU A 24 -12.87 -1.00 5.69
C LEU A 24 -14.32 -0.63 5.34
N ALA A 25 -15.22 -1.62 5.27
CA ALA A 25 -16.64 -1.37 5.02
C ALA A 25 -17.27 -0.51 6.14
N ARG A 26 -16.88 -0.76 7.40
CA ARG A 26 -17.29 0.09 8.53
C ARG A 26 -16.76 1.51 8.36
N TYR A 27 -15.47 1.65 8.08
CA TYR A 27 -14.83 2.95 7.89
C TYR A 27 -15.53 3.78 6.80
N ILE A 28 -15.81 3.19 5.63
CA ILE A 28 -16.50 3.86 4.51
C ILE A 28 -17.88 4.35 4.92
N ARG A 29 -18.64 3.54 5.66
CA ARG A 29 -19.97 3.96 6.13
C ARG A 29 -19.89 5.14 7.10
N THR A 30 -18.92 5.12 8.01
CA THR A 30 -18.81 6.15 9.06
C THR A 30 -18.05 7.41 8.63
N SER A 31 -17.20 7.33 7.61
CA SER A 31 -16.41 8.46 7.14
C SER A 31 -17.20 9.28 6.11
N PRO A 32 -17.28 10.62 6.24
CA PRO A 32 -17.92 11.46 5.24
C PRO A 32 -17.10 11.57 3.94
N ALA A 33 -15.78 11.46 4.04
CA ALA A 33 -14.84 11.54 2.91
C ALA A 33 -13.80 10.41 3.04
N PRO A 34 -14.17 9.17 2.68
CA PRO A 34 -13.30 8.01 2.89
C PRO A 34 -12.03 8.14 2.05
N SER A 35 -10.88 7.95 2.70
CA SER A 35 -9.58 7.96 2.04
C SER A 35 -8.72 6.81 2.54
N LEU A 36 -8.10 6.10 1.60
CA LEU A 36 -7.29 4.91 1.86
C LEU A 36 -5.82 5.25 1.61
N ASP A 37 -4.95 4.87 2.55
CA ASP A 37 -3.52 5.07 2.45
C ASP A 37 -2.83 3.71 2.25
N ALA A 38 -2.21 3.54 1.08
CA ALA A 38 -1.42 2.39 0.68
C ALA A 38 0.10 2.65 0.70
N GLY A 39 0.55 3.78 1.25
CA GLY A 39 1.95 4.23 1.29
C GLY A 39 2.90 3.22 1.95
N ARG A 40 2.39 2.40 2.87
CA ARG A 40 3.18 1.37 3.58
C ARG A 40 2.95 -0.05 3.08
N LEU A 41 2.18 -0.24 2.01
CA LEU A 41 1.92 -1.57 1.48
C LEU A 41 3.21 -2.18 0.93
N ARG A 42 3.62 -3.31 1.50
CA ARG A 42 4.79 -4.09 1.08
C ARG A 42 4.40 -5.35 0.35
N GLU A 43 3.33 -6.00 0.79
CA GLU A 43 2.86 -7.27 0.25
C GLU A 43 1.33 -7.29 0.15
N GLY A 44 0.84 -7.71 -1.00
CA GLY A 44 -0.59 -7.84 -1.26
C GLY A 44 -0.83 -8.68 -2.51
N GLY A 45 -1.92 -9.44 -2.50
CA GLY A 45 -2.33 -10.30 -3.62
C GLY A 45 -3.73 -9.98 -4.12
N LEU A 46 -4.32 -10.93 -4.85
CA LEU A 46 -5.71 -10.84 -5.33
C LEU A 46 -6.73 -10.43 -4.24
N PRO A 47 -6.65 -10.91 -2.97
CA PRO A 47 -7.58 -10.48 -1.93
C PRO A 47 -7.61 -8.96 -1.71
N LEU A 48 -6.45 -8.30 -1.76
CA LEU A 48 -6.38 -6.85 -1.61
C LEU A 48 -7.08 -6.14 -2.76
N VAL A 49 -6.87 -6.59 -4.00
CA VAL A 49 -7.54 -6.03 -5.19
C VAL A 49 -9.06 -6.15 -5.05
N GLN A 50 -9.56 -7.31 -4.64
CA GLN A 50 -10.98 -7.53 -4.43
C GLN A 50 -11.56 -6.64 -3.32
N ILE A 51 -10.81 -6.45 -2.23
CA ILE A 51 -11.17 -5.54 -1.14
C ILE A 51 -11.30 -4.11 -1.66
N LEU A 52 -10.35 -3.63 -2.47
CA LEU A 52 -10.37 -2.27 -3.00
C LEU A 52 -11.51 -2.03 -3.98
N LEU A 53 -11.81 -2.99 -4.86
CA LEU A 53 -12.97 -2.92 -5.75
C LEU A 53 -14.29 -2.88 -4.95
N ALA A 54 -14.42 -3.75 -3.95
CA ALA A 54 -15.60 -3.77 -3.08
C ALA A 54 -15.73 -2.48 -2.25
N ALA A 55 -14.61 -1.90 -1.82
CA ALA A 55 -14.56 -0.63 -1.11
C ALA A 55 -15.07 0.52 -1.97
N ARG A 56 -14.61 0.61 -3.22
CA ARG A 56 -15.12 1.60 -4.18
C ARG A 56 -16.61 1.47 -4.39
N TRP A 57 -17.09 0.27 -4.71
CA TRP A 57 -18.53 0.04 -4.88
C TRP A 57 -19.33 0.39 -3.63
N SER A 58 -18.80 0.09 -2.45
CA SER A 58 -19.46 0.47 -1.20
C SER A 58 -19.54 1.99 -1.03
N ALA A 59 -18.47 2.73 -1.36
CA ALA A 59 -18.47 4.19 -1.32
C ALA A 59 -19.48 4.77 -2.32
N GLU A 60 -19.51 4.25 -3.55
CA GLU A 60 -20.48 4.64 -4.58
C GLU A 60 -21.94 4.41 -4.13
N THR A 61 -22.23 3.25 -3.52
CA THR A 61 -23.58 2.96 -3.01
C THR A 61 -24.02 3.88 -1.86
N GLU A 62 -23.05 4.42 -1.11
CA GLU A 62 -23.28 5.38 -0.02
C GLU A 62 -23.24 6.84 -0.55
N GLY A 63 -23.08 7.05 -1.87
CA GLY A 63 -23.01 8.37 -2.50
C GLY A 63 -21.74 9.16 -2.18
N LYS A 64 -20.63 8.47 -1.92
CA LYS A 64 -19.34 9.04 -1.48
C LYS A 64 -18.26 8.82 -2.53
N CYS A 65 -17.31 9.74 -2.61
CA CYS A 65 -16.10 9.58 -3.42
C CYS A 65 -15.00 8.93 -2.57
N LEU A 66 -14.40 7.85 -3.08
CA LEU A 66 -13.27 7.18 -2.44
C LEU A 66 -11.96 7.76 -2.97
N ARG A 67 -11.10 8.21 -2.05
CA ARG A 67 -9.75 8.69 -2.37
C ARG A 67 -8.71 7.63 -2.05
N LEU A 68 -7.73 7.45 -2.92
CA LEU A 68 -6.61 6.53 -2.72
C LEU A 68 -5.29 7.30 -2.71
N ILE A 69 -4.49 7.11 -1.68
CA ILE A 69 -3.15 7.63 -1.53
C ILE A 69 -2.20 6.45 -1.70
N ALA A 70 -1.30 6.51 -2.69
CA ALA A 70 -0.35 5.45 -2.94
C ALA A 70 0.89 5.98 -3.67
N PRO A 71 2.07 5.37 -3.51
CA PRO A 71 3.23 5.72 -4.32
C PRO A 71 2.99 5.32 -5.79
N GLU A 72 3.41 6.16 -6.73
CA GLU A 72 3.19 5.95 -8.19
C GLU A 72 3.76 4.61 -8.67
N ASP A 73 4.95 4.24 -8.20
CA ASP A 73 5.61 2.97 -8.51
C ASP A 73 5.51 1.94 -7.37
N GLY A 74 4.60 2.16 -6.41
CA GLY A 74 4.44 1.35 -5.21
C GLY A 74 3.86 -0.04 -5.47
N GLN A 75 3.88 -0.89 -4.43
CA GLN A 75 3.38 -2.27 -4.52
C GLN A 75 1.93 -2.34 -5.01
N LEU A 76 1.08 -1.39 -4.60
CA LEU A 76 -0.32 -1.37 -5.03
C LEU A 76 -0.45 -1.13 -6.53
N MET A 77 0.27 -0.15 -7.08
CA MET A 77 0.20 0.18 -8.51
C MET A 77 0.73 -0.98 -9.37
N ARG A 78 1.82 -1.63 -8.93
CA ARG A 78 2.34 -2.84 -9.59
C ARG A 78 1.34 -3.98 -9.56
N LEU A 79 0.67 -4.18 -8.42
CA LEU A 79 -0.36 -5.21 -8.26
C LEU A 79 -1.53 -4.97 -9.21
N LEU A 80 -2.08 -3.76 -9.24
CA LEU A 80 -3.19 -3.42 -10.12
C LEU A 80 -2.83 -3.64 -11.59
N LYS A 81 -1.64 -3.18 -12.01
CA LYS A 81 -1.12 -3.41 -13.37
C LYS A 81 -0.99 -4.89 -13.70
N ALA A 82 -0.52 -5.73 -12.76
CA ALA A 82 -0.41 -7.18 -12.95
C ALA A 82 -1.78 -7.85 -13.19
N PHE A 83 -2.86 -7.28 -12.65
CA PHE A 83 -4.23 -7.72 -12.89
C PHE A 83 -4.94 -6.99 -14.05
N GLY A 84 -4.23 -6.14 -14.80
CA GLY A 84 -4.81 -5.37 -15.90
C GLY A 84 -5.79 -4.29 -15.44
N LEU A 85 -5.63 -3.79 -14.21
CA LEU A 85 -6.47 -2.76 -13.62
C LEU A 85 -5.71 -1.44 -13.52
N GLU A 86 -6.41 -0.35 -13.82
CA GLU A 86 -5.99 1.01 -13.49
C GLU A 86 -6.48 1.41 -12.09
N ALA A 87 -5.79 2.36 -11.45
CA ALA A 87 -6.15 2.85 -10.12
C ALA A 87 -7.57 3.45 -10.06
N ALA A 88 -8.06 4.01 -11.17
CA ALA A 88 -9.42 4.53 -11.30
C ALA A 88 -10.50 3.44 -11.15
N HIS A 89 -10.15 2.17 -11.28
CA HIS A 89 -11.07 1.07 -10.95
C HIS A 89 -11.31 0.92 -9.45
N CYS A 90 -10.37 1.39 -8.63
CA CYS A 90 -10.36 1.21 -7.18
C CYS A 90 -10.68 2.49 -6.39
N ALA A 91 -10.63 3.66 -7.02
CA ALA A 91 -10.91 4.95 -6.37
C ALA A 91 -11.32 6.01 -7.40
N ASP A 92 -12.07 7.02 -6.95
CA ASP A 92 -12.49 8.15 -7.77
C ASP A 92 -11.37 9.19 -7.92
N GLU A 93 -10.58 9.36 -6.87
CA GLU A 93 -9.42 10.24 -6.84
C GLU A 93 -8.18 9.49 -6.38
N ILE A 94 -7.05 9.73 -7.05
CA ILE A 94 -5.76 9.13 -6.69
C ILE A 94 -4.75 10.25 -6.42
N THR A 95 -4.11 10.18 -5.27
CA THR A 95 -2.98 11.03 -4.91
C THR A 95 -1.72 10.18 -4.92
N TYR A 96 -0.75 10.57 -5.74
CA TYR A 96 0.55 9.91 -5.79
C TYR A 96 1.50 10.56 -4.78
N GLU A 97 2.00 9.77 -3.84
CA GLU A 97 3.08 10.21 -2.96
C GLU A 97 4.43 9.97 -3.64
N PRO A 98 5.39 10.92 -3.52
CA PRO A 98 6.75 10.69 -3.97
C PRO A 98 7.35 9.51 -3.21
N ASP A 99 7.93 8.57 -3.96
CA ASP A 99 8.53 7.34 -3.43
C ASP A 99 9.47 7.68 -2.27
N GLN A 100 9.15 7.22 -1.05
CA GLN A 100 10.12 7.22 0.04
C GLN A 100 11.12 6.12 -0.28
N ALA A 101 12.10 6.44 -1.12
CA ALA A 101 13.22 5.57 -1.39
C ALA A 101 13.74 5.02 -0.05
N PRO A 102 13.98 3.70 0.07
CA PRO A 102 14.65 3.18 1.24
C PRO A 102 15.97 3.93 1.37
N SER A 103 16.12 4.70 2.45
CA SER A 103 17.39 5.33 2.81
C SER A 103 18.44 4.23 2.85
N SER A 104 19.20 4.14 1.76
CA SER A 104 20.35 3.26 1.65
C SER A 104 21.45 3.91 2.47
N SER A 105 21.38 3.73 3.79
CA SER A 105 22.43 4.09 4.71
C SER A 105 22.94 2.83 5.37
N GLU A 106 23.86 2.13 4.69
CA GLU A 106 25.13 1.79 5.32
C GLU A 106 26.20 1.54 4.25
N SER A 107 27.26 2.34 4.34
CA SER A 107 28.47 2.30 3.52
C SER A 107 29.33 1.09 3.89
N PRO A 108 30.23 0.61 3.01
CA PRO A 108 31.03 -0.58 3.26
C PRO A 108 32.06 -0.30 4.35
N ASP A 109 31.99 -1.04 5.46
CA ASP A 109 33.04 -1.03 6.49
C ASP A 109 34.28 -1.75 5.95
N GLU A 110 35.20 -0.95 5.42
CA GLU A 110 36.59 -1.31 5.13
C GLU A 110 37.23 -1.90 6.40
N LYS A 111 37.56 -3.21 6.39
CA LYS A 111 38.54 -3.76 7.35
C LYS A 111 39.94 -3.68 6.75
N PRO A 112 40.88 -2.97 7.39
CA PRO A 112 42.29 -3.02 7.02
C PRO A 112 43.05 -4.12 7.79
N GLY A 113 43.99 -4.80 7.12
CA GLY A 113 45.06 -5.62 7.71
C GLY A 113 44.68 -7.07 8.01
N SER A 114 45.55 -8.08 7.91
CA SER A 114 47.01 -8.08 7.82
C SER A 114 47.53 -9.49 7.52
N ALA A 115 48.80 -9.53 7.10
CA ALA A 115 49.79 -10.60 7.26
C ALA A 115 49.79 -11.80 6.30
N THR A 116 50.65 -11.65 5.29
CA THR A 116 51.45 -12.67 4.61
C THR A 116 52.05 -13.69 5.59
N LEU A 117 51.78 -14.99 5.40
CA LEU A 117 52.57 -16.07 5.99
C LEU A 117 53.47 -16.67 4.91
N LYS A 118 54.79 -16.40 4.99
CA LYS A 118 55.80 -17.10 4.19
C LYS A 118 56.03 -18.50 4.76
N ARG A 119 56.02 -19.49 3.88
CA ARG A 119 56.51 -20.86 4.09
C ARG A 119 58.03 -20.83 4.35
N ASN A 120 58.48 -21.63 5.30
CA ASN A 120 59.79 -22.31 5.32
C ASN A 120 59.58 -23.69 5.95
#